data_AF-A0A655S7D5-F1
#
_entry.id   AF-A0A655S7D5-F1
#
_cell.length_a   1.000
_cell.length_b   1.000
_cell.length_c   1.000
_cell.angle_alpha   90.00
_cell.angle_beta   90.00
_cell.angle_gamma   90.00
#
_symmetry.space_group_name_H-M   'P 1'
#
loop_
_entity.id
_entity.type
_entity.pdbx_description
1 polymer ?
#
loop_
_entity_poly.entity_id
_entity_poly.type
_entity_poly.pdbx_seq_one_letter_code
_entity_poly.pdbx_strand_id
1 'polypeptide(L)'
;MPPIRLTVSVVAQTLRIEVEDCGEFPSFYQRLCKRLSRHQDTHSRPNTDNMGVGLQLVRKLITQMGGKLVIRRHPTRCILELPL
;
A
#
# COMPACT_ATOMS: atom_id res chain seq x y z
N MET A 1 -1.22 10.96 -17.76
CA MET A 1 -1.20 10.45 -16.38
C MET A 1 -0.41 11.45 -15.54
N PRO A 2 -0.98 12.02 -14.47
CA PRO A 2 -0.24 12.92 -13.58
C PRO A 2 0.94 12.18 -12.90
N PRO A 3 2.04 12.88 -12.57
CA PRO A 3 3.24 12.24 -12.03
C PRO A 3 3.03 11.72 -10.62
N ILE A 4 3.73 10.62 -10.29
CA ILE A 4 3.86 10.16 -8.90
C ILE A 4 4.75 11.16 -8.17
N ARG A 5 4.26 11.74 -7.09
CA ARG A 5 5.00 12.65 -6.23
C ARG A 5 5.62 11.88 -5.06
N LEU A 6 6.92 12.08 -4.84
CA LEU A 6 7.66 11.48 -3.73
C LEU A 6 8.29 12.60 -2.90
N THR A 7 8.01 12.62 -1.60
CA THR A 7 8.58 13.57 -0.65
C THR A 7 9.26 12.81 0.47
N VAL A 8 10.52 13.16 0.76
CA VAL A 8 11.27 12.65 1.91
C VAL A 8 11.55 13.80 2.85
N SER A 9 11.26 13.62 4.13
CA SER A 9 11.49 14.64 5.15
C SER A 9 11.86 13.99 6.48
N VAL A 10 12.56 14.73 7.32
CA VAL A 10 12.84 14.35 8.71
C VAL A 10 12.15 15.36 9.60
N VAL A 11 11.25 14.90 10.45
CA VAL A 11 10.48 15.76 11.38
C VAL A 11 10.47 15.09 12.75
N ALA A 12 10.90 15.81 13.79
CA ALA A 12 10.88 15.34 15.18
C ALA A 12 11.46 13.92 15.35
N GLN A 13 12.69 13.68 14.87
CA GLN A 13 13.37 12.37 14.89
C GLN A 13 12.59 11.24 14.20
N THR A 14 11.75 11.58 13.22
CA THR A 14 11.04 10.60 12.39
C THR A 14 11.38 10.84 10.93
N LEU A 15 11.89 9.81 10.24
CA LEU A 15 11.99 9.77 8.80
C LEU A 15 10.60 9.55 8.22
N ARG A 16 10.15 10.49 7.38
CA ARG A 16 8.84 10.47 6.71
C ARG A 16 9.04 10.39 5.20
N ILE A 17 8.51 9.34 4.59
CA ILE A 17 8.48 9.15 3.13
C ILE A 17 7.02 9.16 2.68
N GLU A 18 6.65 10.12 1.85
CA GLU A 18 5.29 10.30 1.34
C GLU A 18 5.27 10.08 -0.18
N VAL A 19 4.45 9.14 -0.63
CA VAL A 19 4.21 8.82 -2.04
C VAL A 19 2.76 9.15 -2.37
N GLU A 20 2.54 10.07 -3.29
CA GLU A 20 1.22 10.52 -3.75
C GLU A 20 1.06 10.26 -5.25
N ASP A 21 -0.11 9.79 -5.65
CA ASP A 21 -0.54 9.79 -7.04
C ASP A 21 -2.02 10.23 -7.13
N CYS A 22 -2.51 10.56 -8.34
CA CYS A 22 -3.91 10.92 -8.55
C CYS A 22 -4.81 9.72 -8.86
N GLY A 23 -4.38 8.51 -8.52
CA GLY A 23 -5.16 7.29 -8.64
C GLY A 23 -6.09 7.09 -7.45
N GLU A 24 -7.08 6.20 -7.64
CA GLU A 24 -7.99 5.78 -6.59
C GLU A 24 -7.53 4.47 -5.98
N PHE A 25 -7.37 4.46 -4.66
CA PHE A 25 -6.97 3.25 -3.96
C PHE A 25 -8.15 2.27 -3.92
N PRO A 26 -7.98 0.99 -4.36
CA PRO A 26 -9.08 0.04 -4.38
C PRO A 26 -9.69 -0.16 -2.99
N SER A 27 -11.02 -0.14 -2.94
CA SER A 27 -11.76 -0.18 -1.67
C SER A 27 -11.42 -1.45 -0.88
N PHE A 28 -11.61 -1.41 0.45
CA PHE A 28 -11.36 -2.57 1.30
C PHE A 28 -12.21 -3.78 0.85
N TYR A 29 -13.46 -3.53 0.47
CA TYR A 29 -14.38 -4.54 -0.07
C TYR A 29 -13.92 -5.08 -1.42
N GLN A 30 -13.44 -4.25 -2.36
CA GLN A 30 -12.87 -4.75 -3.63
C GLN A 30 -11.67 -5.68 -3.40
N ARG A 31 -10.85 -5.40 -2.37
CA ARG A 31 -9.72 -6.27 -2.00
C ARG A 31 -10.17 -7.56 -1.31
N LEU A 32 -11.25 -7.51 -0.52
CA LEU A 32 -11.81 -8.69 0.14
C LEU A 32 -12.55 -9.60 -0.84
N CYS A 33 -13.37 -9.05 -1.73
CA CYS A 33 -14.07 -9.78 -2.79
C CYS A 33 -13.07 -10.50 -3.71
N LYS A 34 -11.98 -9.84 -4.15
CA LYS A 34 -10.91 -10.49 -4.92
C LYS A 34 -10.23 -11.65 -4.20
N ARG A 35 -10.17 -11.62 -2.86
CA ARG A 35 -9.62 -12.73 -2.06
C ARG A 35 -10.60 -13.89 -1.93
N LEU A 36 -11.90 -13.61 -1.80
CA LEU A 36 -12.95 -14.61 -1.67
C LEU A 36 -13.26 -15.31 -3.01
N SER A 37 -13.31 -14.56 -4.12
CA SER A 37 -13.57 -15.12 -5.46
C SER A 37 -12.45 -16.04 -5.96
N ARG A 38 -11.21 -15.88 -5.47
CA ARG A 38 -10.08 -16.77 -5.79
C ARG A 38 -10.25 -18.20 -5.29
N HIS A 39 -11.20 -18.46 -4.39
CA HIS A 39 -11.48 -19.80 -3.88
C HIS A 39 -12.45 -20.61 -4.77
N GLN A 40 -13.02 -20.01 -5.84
CA GLN A 40 -14.05 -20.65 -6.66
C GLN A 40 -13.62 -21.08 -8.07
N ASP A 41 -12.50 -20.58 -8.60
CA ASP A 41 -12.10 -20.86 -9.98
C ASP A 41 -10.93 -21.86 -10.07
N THR A 42 -11.25 -23.15 -10.16
CA THR A 42 -10.28 -24.26 -10.32
C THR A 42 -9.82 -24.52 -11.75
N HIS A 43 -10.13 -23.69 -12.75
CA HIS A 43 -9.87 -24.06 -14.16
C HIS A 43 -9.32 -22.99 -15.12
N SER A 44 -8.87 -21.82 -14.65
CA SER A 44 -8.25 -20.81 -15.52
C SER A 44 -6.96 -20.30 -14.90
N ARG A 45 -5.84 -20.45 -15.63
CA ARG A 45 -4.47 -20.05 -15.24
C ARG A 45 -4.48 -18.78 -14.35
N PRO A 46 -3.96 -18.84 -13.11
CA PRO A 46 -3.97 -17.67 -12.25
C PRO A 46 -2.92 -16.71 -12.78
N ASN A 47 -3.35 -15.56 -13.28
CA ASN A 47 -2.48 -14.42 -13.43
C ASN A 47 -2.03 -14.02 -12.01
N THR A 48 -0.81 -14.42 -11.64
CA THR A 48 -0.23 -14.33 -10.29
C THR A 48 0.10 -12.90 -9.85
N ASP A 49 -0.01 -11.92 -10.75
CA ASP A 49 0.73 -10.66 -10.61
C ASP A 49 0.13 -9.64 -9.64
N ASN A 50 -1.05 -9.87 -9.05
CA ASN A 50 -1.69 -8.88 -8.19
C ASN A 50 -2.39 -9.46 -6.95
N MET A 51 -1.64 -10.17 -6.09
CA MET A 51 -2.16 -10.67 -4.81
C MET A 51 -2.49 -9.55 -3.79
N GLY A 52 -2.14 -8.30 -4.05
CA GLY A 52 -2.34 -7.19 -3.12
C GLY A 52 -1.52 -7.32 -1.83
N VAL A 53 -0.43 -8.10 -1.87
CA VAL A 53 0.45 -8.39 -0.72
C VAL A 53 1.52 -7.32 -0.51
N GLY A 54 1.90 -6.56 -1.54
CA GLY A 54 3.00 -5.59 -1.48
C GLY A 54 2.88 -4.60 -0.31
N LEU A 55 1.73 -3.93 -0.17
CA LEU A 55 1.51 -3.01 0.95
C LEU A 55 1.38 -3.71 2.31
N GLN A 56 0.99 -4.99 2.35
CA GLN A 56 1.02 -5.76 3.59
C GLN A 56 2.44 -6.10 4.01
N LEU A 57 3.32 -6.44 3.06
CA LEU A 57 4.75 -6.67 3.31
C LEU A 57 5.43 -5.37 3.79
N VAL A 58 5.21 -4.25 3.09
CA VAL A 58 5.72 -2.94 3.49
C VAL A 58 5.24 -2.59 4.90
N ARG A 59 3.95 -2.77 5.20
CA ARG A 59 3.43 -2.55 6.56
C ARG A 59 4.16 -3.39 7.60
N LYS A 60 4.35 -4.69 7.35
CA LYS A 60 5.07 -5.58 8.29
C LYS A 60 6.50 -5.11 8.53
N LEU A 61 7.24 -4.79 7.47
CA LEU A 61 8.62 -4.30 7.56
C LEU A 61 8.69 -3.00 8.36
N ILE A 62 7.85 -2.02 8.02
CA ILE A 62 7.83 -0.72 8.70
C ILE A 62 7.45 -0.88 10.17
N THR A 63 6.47 -1.72 10.50
CA THR A 63 6.12 -2.01 11.90
C THR A 63 7.24 -2.73 12.66
N GLN A 64 7.96 -3.66 12.03
CA GLN A 64 9.13 -4.32 12.65
C GLN A 64 10.26 -3.35 12.97
N MET A 65 10.40 -2.28 12.17
CA MET A 65 11.35 -1.20 12.42
C MET A 65 10.85 -0.15 13.43
N GLY A 66 9.74 -0.41 14.13
CA GLY A 66 9.13 0.54 15.09
C GLY A 66 8.38 1.70 14.43
N GLY A 67 8.19 1.66 13.11
CA GLY A 67 7.49 2.68 12.34
C GLY A 67 6.00 2.37 12.11
N LYS A 68 5.37 3.20 11.25
CA LYS A 68 4.00 2.97 10.79
C LYS A 68 3.79 3.36 9.33
N LEU A 69 2.84 2.68 8.69
CA LEU A 69 2.38 2.97 7.32
C LEU A 69 0.95 3.52 7.36
N VAL A 70 0.78 4.77 6.92
CA VAL A 70 -0.52 5.45 6.78
C VAL A 70 -0.91 5.49 5.31
N ILE A 71 -2.16 5.16 4.99
CA ILE A 71 -2.68 5.16 3.61
C ILE A 71 -3.92 6.06 3.56
N ARG A 72 -3.86 7.15 2.80
CA ARG A 72 -5.03 7.95 2.38
C ARG A 72 -5.38 7.55 0.95
N ARG A 73 -6.67 7.46 0.64
CA ARG A 73 -7.15 6.79 -0.58
C ARG A 73 -7.59 7.72 -1.70
N HIS A 74 -7.86 8.99 -1.40
CA HIS A 74 -8.37 9.98 -2.34
C HIS A 74 -7.79 11.37 -2.02
N PRO A 75 -6.81 11.87 -2.82
CA PRO A 75 -6.00 11.10 -3.76
C PRO A 75 -5.18 10.00 -3.05
N THR A 76 -4.68 9.00 -3.77
CA THR A 76 -3.87 7.94 -3.17
C THR A 76 -2.58 8.51 -2.62
N ARG A 77 -2.35 8.28 -1.33
CA ARG A 77 -1.18 8.78 -0.61
C ARG A 77 -0.73 7.78 0.44
N CYS A 78 0.44 7.20 0.24
CA CYS A 78 1.09 6.28 1.16
C CYS A 78 2.19 7.02 1.92
N ILE A 79 2.15 6.99 3.25
CA ILE A 79 3.08 7.70 4.12
C ILE A 79 3.74 6.66 5.01
N LEU A 80 5.05 6.53 4.91
CA LEU A 80 5.89 5.69 5.74
C LEU A 80 6.55 6.60 6.78
N GLU A 81 6.44 6.23 8.05
CA GLU A 81 7.09 6.92 9.17
C GLU A 81 7.98 5.91 9.91
N LEU A 82 9.25 6.24 10.09
CA LEU A 82 10.26 5.44 10.78
C LEU A 82 10.94 6.28 11.86
N PRO A 83 11.12 5.78 13.09
CA PRO A 83 11.93 6.47 14.09
C PRO A 83 13.41 6.50 13.66
N LEU A 84 14.10 7.59 13.99
CA LEU A 84 15.55 7.77 13.82
C LEU A 84 16.28 7.60 15.15
#